data_AF-A0A916HP28-F1
#
_entry.id   AF-A0A916HP28-F1
#
_cell.length_a   1.000
_cell.length_b   1.000
_cell.length_c   1.000
_cell.angle_alpha   90.00
_cell.angle_beta   90.00
_cell.angle_gamma   90.00
#
_symmetry.space_group_name_H-M   'P 1'
#
loop_
_entity.id
_entity.type
_entity.pdbx_description
1 polymer ?
#
loop_
_entity_poly.entity_id
_entity_poly.type
_entity_poly.pdbx_seq_one_letter_code
_entity_poly.pdbx_strand_id
1 'polypeptide(L)'
;MIQYVFERYGTDHAAMASTLVTFRERLARREVGKVLGLPEAVIEGKDSHSSLPASSLHKTYERLCQAIQGIPRHLGIHNGGMILTGTPLTSRLPTEPATMPDRVVVQWDKESLEDAGLVKIDLLGLRMLSAVSEAAHEVGVIDLETIPPDDPEVYELIARADTVGVFQVESRAQAQVLPQLQPTQFEDLVVSISLIRPGPVQGNMVHPYLRRRLKLEPVRYFHPLLEPALRETLGVILFQEQVLKVARDLGGFTPGQGELLRRALGSKSPLEAVAGFAAAFLEGAAQKGAPLETAAKVFTALKAFGGYSFPKSHAAAFAVLVYQSAWLKRYHPAAFYTALLNHQPMGFWSPAVLVNDARRHGIRVLNVDVNHSQGVCTPRRGHDTVGFGVCFAGE
;
A
#
# COMPACT_ATOMS: atom_id res chain seq x y z
N MET A 1 12.19 13.83 -11.93
CA MET A 1 13.01 12.99 -11.02
C MET A 1 13.82 11.92 -11.75
N ILE A 2 13.21 10.87 -12.35
CA ILE A 2 14.00 9.82 -13.06
C ILE A 2 14.93 10.43 -14.12
N GLN A 3 14.41 11.33 -14.96
CA GLN A 3 15.23 11.99 -15.98
C GLN A 3 16.39 12.81 -15.38
N TYR A 4 16.12 13.54 -14.31
CA TYR A 4 17.14 14.27 -13.55
C TYR A 4 18.27 13.36 -13.07
N VAL A 5 17.96 12.12 -12.64
CA VAL A 5 19.00 11.16 -12.24
C VAL A 5 19.87 10.77 -13.44
N PHE A 6 19.28 10.50 -14.61
CA PHE A 6 20.04 10.23 -15.84
C PHE A 6 20.88 11.42 -16.28
N GLU A 7 20.35 12.64 -16.25
CA GLU A 7 21.08 13.86 -16.59
C GLU A 7 22.23 14.13 -15.60
N ARG A 8 22.03 13.85 -14.32
CA ARG A 8 23.00 14.11 -13.25
C ARG A 8 24.15 13.12 -13.23
N TYR A 9 23.86 11.84 -13.44
CA TYR A 9 24.83 10.74 -13.26
C TYR A 9 25.24 10.06 -14.57
N GLY A 10 24.53 10.30 -15.68
CA GLY A 10 24.78 9.67 -16.97
C GLY A 10 24.26 8.23 -17.05
N THR A 11 23.99 7.77 -18.28
CA THR A 11 23.55 6.39 -18.56
C THR A 11 24.61 5.34 -18.24
N ASP A 12 25.88 5.75 -18.11
CA ASP A 12 26.97 4.86 -17.73
C ASP A 12 26.90 4.45 -16.25
N HIS A 13 26.24 5.25 -15.40
CA HIS A 13 26.20 5.04 -13.95
C HIS A 13 24.78 4.91 -13.38
N ALA A 14 23.77 5.32 -14.15
CA ALA A 14 22.37 5.22 -13.77
C ALA A 14 21.60 4.31 -14.75
N ALA A 15 20.77 3.43 -14.21
CA ALA A 15 19.85 2.60 -14.99
C ALA A 15 18.58 2.27 -14.22
N MET A 16 17.56 1.86 -14.94
CA MET A 16 16.35 1.28 -14.38
C MET A 16 16.55 -0.23 -14.14
N ALA A 17 15.90 -0.80 -13.14
CA ALA A 17 15.87 -2.25 -12.93
C ALA A 17 14.87 -2.92 -13.88
N SER A 18 15.15 -4.16 -14.30
CA SER A 18 14.17 -4.97 -15.02
C SER A 18 13.15 -5.61 -14.07
N THR A 19 12.05 -6.07 -14.64
CA THR A 19 11.10 -6.96 -14.01
C THR A 19 10.93 -8.20 -14.88
N LEU A 20 11.20 -9.38 -14.34
CA LEU A 20 10.97 -10.63 -15.08
C LEU A 20 9.48 -10.96 -15.09
N VAL A 21 8.84 -10.84 -16.26
CA VAL A 21 7.43 -11.19 -16.42
C VAL A 21 7.33 -12.68 -16.74
N THR A 22 6.68 -13.44 -15.85
CA THR A 22 6.44 -14.87 -16.02
C THR A 22 4.97 -15.19 -16.31
N PHE A 23 4.71 -16.37 -16.87
CA PHE A 23 3.36 -16.88 -17.01
C PHE A 23 2.76 -17.22 -15.64
N ARG A 24 2.00 -16.29 -15.05
CA ARG A 24 1.14 -16.54 -13.89
C ARG A 24 -0.12 -17.29 -14.31
N GLU A 25 -0.78 -17.97 -13.40
CA GLU A 25 -1.93 -18.85 -13.67
C GLU A 25 -2.95 -18.25 -14.66
N ARG A 26 -3.47 -17.05 -14.39
CA ARG A 26 -4.45 -16.38 -15.26
C ARG A 26 -3.91 -16.13 -16.68
N LEU A 27 -2.66 -15.70 -16.77
CA LEU A 27 -2.01 -15.42 -18.05
C LEU A 27 -1.71 -16.71 -18.82
N ALA A 28 -1.22 -17.74 -18.12
CA ALA A 28 -0.97 -19.06 -18.70
C ALA A 28 -2.26 -19.64 -19.32
N ARG A 29 -3.34 -19.66 -18.52
CA ARG A 29 -4.69 -20.06 -18.96
C ARG A 29 -5.13 -19.29 -20.19
N ARG A 30 -4.91 -17.98 -20.20
CA ARG A 30 -5.31 -17.12 -21.30
C ARG A 30 -4.55 -17.43 -22.60
N GLU A 31 -3.23 -17.47 -22.55
CA GLU A 31 -2.39 -17.64 -23.74
C GLU A 31 -2.47 -19.08 -24.29
N VAL A 32 -2.48 -20.11 -23.43
CA VAL A 32 -2.69 -21.50 -23.88
C VAL A 32 -4.09 -21.65 -24.48
N GLY A 33 -5.11 -21.03 -23.89
CA GLY A 33 -6.49 -21.12 -24.39
C GLY A 33 -6.62 -20.54 -25.79
N LYS A 34 -5.97 -19.40 -26.06
CA LYS A 34 -5.90 -18.82 -27.41
C LYS A 34 -5.24 -19.75 -28.42
N VAL A 35 -4.10 -20.35 -28.05
CA VAL A 35 -3.37 -21.28 -28.93
C VAL A 35 -4.17 -22.53 -29.25
N LEU A 36 -4.95 -23.05 -28.28
CA LEU A 36 -5.83 -24.19 -28.48
C LEU A 36 -7.18 -23.85 -29.13
N GLY A 37 -7.42 -22.58 -29.48
CA GLY A 37 -8.66 -22.14 -30.12
C GLY A 37 -9.89 -22.20 -29.21
N LEU A 38 -9.71 -22.07 -27.89
CA LEU A 38 -10.83 -22.09 -26.95
C LEU A 38 -11.66 -20.79 -27.06
N PRO A 39 -12.98 -20.84 -26.83
CA PRO A 39 -13.82 -19.65 -26.80
C PRO A 39 -13.39 -18.65 -25.71
N GLU A 40 -13.53 -17.35 -25.97
CA GLU A 40 -13.12 -16.29 -25.05
C GLU A 40 -13.82 -16.38 -23.68
N ALA A 41 -15.09 -16.79 -23.65
CA ALA A 41 -15.84 -17.01 -22.41
C ALA A 41 -15.17 -18.03 -21.46
N VAL A 42 -14.55 -19.07 -22.03
CA VAL A 42 -13.81 -20.11 -21.30
C VAL A 42 -12.44 -19.58 -20.85
N ILE A 43 -11.77 -18.81 -21.70
CA ILE A 43 -10.46 -18.19 -21.45
C ILE A 43 -10.53 -17.15 -20.33
N GLU A 44 -11.61 -16.36 -20.28
CA GLU A 44 -11.82 -15.31 -19.28
C GLU A 44 -12.38 -15.84 -17.95
N GLY A 45 -12.75 -17.12 -17.87
CA GLY A 45 -13.33 -17.74 -16.68
C GLY A 45 -14.73 -17.20 -16.34
N LYS A 46 -15.45 -16.66 -17.33
CA LYS A 46 -16.84 -16.19 -17.18
C LYS A 46 -17.83 -17.35 -17.16
N ASP A 47 -17.49 -18.44 -17.84
CA ASP A 47 -18.13 -19.74 -17.62
C ASP A 47 -17.31 -20.56 -16.63
N SER A 48 -17.98 -21.13 -15.61
CA SER A 48 -17.35 -22.12 -14.75
C SER A 48 -16.81 -23.27 -15.61
N HIS A 49 -15.66 -23.82 -15.21
CA HIS A 49 -14.95 -24.93 -15.86
C HIS A 49 -15.80 -26.16 -16.24
N SER A 50 -17.06 -26.21 -15.79
CA SER A 50 -18.10 -27.16 -16.18
C SER A 50 -18.51 -27.12 -17.66
N SER A 51 -18.18 -26.08 -18.44
CA SER A 51 -18.59 -25.98 -19.85
C SER A 51 -17.65 -26.66 -20.85
N LEU A 52 -16.40 -26.99 -20.44
CA LEU A 52 -15.56 -27.90 -21.21
C LEU A 52 -15.85 -29.33 -20.71
N PRO A 53 -16.49 -30.21 -21.51
CA PRO A 53 -16.62 -31.61 -21.12
C PRO A 53 -15.23 -32.18 -20.84
N ALA A 54 -15.13 -33.16 -19.92
CA ALA A 54 -13.92 -33.89 -19.54
C ALA A 54 -13.31 -34.65 -20.74
N SER A 55 -12.81 -33.87 -21.68
CA SER A 55 -12.30 -34.26 -22.98
C SER A 55 -10.77 -34.33 -22.90
N SER A 56 -10.17 -35.06 -23.85
CA SER A 56 -8.72 -35.06 -24.03
C SER A 56 -8.14 -33.65 -24.18
N LEU A 57 -8.91 -32.74 -24.79
CA LEU A 57 -8.54 -31.33 -24.95
C LEU A 57 -8.46 -30.59 -23.61
N HIS A 58 -9.42 -30.80 -22.71
CA HIS A 58 -9.41 -30.17 -21.39
C HIS A 58 -8.20 -30.60 -20.56
N LYS A 59 -7.90 -31.91 -20.51
CA LYS A 59 -6.70 -32.43 -19.84
C LYS A 59 -5.41 -31.87 -20.46
N THR A 60 -5.38 -31.73 -21.78
CA THR A 60 -4.24 -31.14 -22.49
C THR A 60 -4.07 -29.66 -22.14
N TYR A 61 -5.17 -28.91 -22.10
CA TYR A 61 -5.19 -27.51 -21.71
C TYR A 61 -4.65 -27.31 -20.29
N GLU A 62 -5.16 -28.05 -19.30
CA GLU A 62 -4.70 -27.95 -17.92
C GLU A 62 -3.21 -28.30 -17.79
N ARG A 63 -2.78 -29.40 -18.41
CA ARG A 63 -1.38 -29.82 -18.41
C ARG A 63 -0.46 -28.75 -19.02
N LEU A 64 -0.84 -28.15 -20.15
CA LEU A 64 -0.06 -27.10 -20.79
C LEU A 64 -0.03 -25.82 -19.94
N CYS A 65 -1.16 -25.45 -19.33
CA CYS A 65 -1.22 -24.32 -18.40
C CYS A 65 -0.26 -24.52 -17.23
N GLN A 66 -0.24 -25.71 -16.62
CA GLN A 66 0.69 -26.05 -15.54
C GLN A 66 2.14 -26.07 -16.03
N ALA A 67 2.40 -26.63 -17.22
CA ALA A 67 3.74 -26.76 -17.76
C ALA A 67 4.41 -25.40 -18.04
N ILE A 68 3.63 -24.37 -18.44
CA ILE A 68 4.20 -23.05 -18.71
C ILE A 68 4.21 -22.12 -17.50
N GLN A 69 3.55 -22.48 -16.41
CA GLN A 69 3.51 -21.61 -15.22
C GLN A 69 4.92 -21.34 -14.70
N GLY A 70 5.22 -20.07 -14.44
CA GLY A 70 6.54 -19.63 -13.98
C GLY A 70 7.60 -19.49 -15.07
N ILE A 71 7.37 -19.96 -16.30
CA ILE A 71 8.30 -19.74 -17.41
C ILE A 71 8.43 -18.22 -17.69
N PRO A 72 9.66 -17.70 -17.85
CA PRO A 72 9.88 -16.33 -18.29
C PRO A 72 9.25 -16.04 -19.66
N ARG A 73 8.54 -14.92 -19.77
CA ARG A 73 7.90 -14.47 -21.02
C ARG A 73 8.69 -13.36 -21.70
N HIS A 74 9.04 -12.31 -20.96
CA HIS A 74 9.84 -11.17 -21.42
C HIS A 74 10.36 -10.37 -20.22
N LEU A 75 11.33 -9.50 -20.49
CA LEU A 75 11.75 -8.45 -19.55
C LEU A 75 10.79 -7.27 -19.67
N GLY A 76 10.31 -6.80 -18.52
CA GLY A 76 9.66 -5.50 -18.38
C GLY A 76 10.60 -4.52 -17.68
N ILE A 77 10.20 -3.25 -17.64
CA ILE A 77 10.93 -2.19 -16.95
C ILE A 77 10.24 -1.90 -15.62
N HIS A 78 10.99 -1.88 -14.51
CA HIS A 78 10.46 -1.48 -13.23
C HIS A 78 10.04 -0.01 -13.28
N ASN A 79 8.82 0.29 -12.88
CA ASN A 79 8.19 1.63 -12.93
C ASN A 79 8.88 2.76 -12.13
N GLY A 80 10.01 2.49 -11.45
CA GLY A 80 10.65 3.45 -10.55
C GLY A 80 11.95 2.96 -9.91
N GLY A 81 12.27 1.67 -10.01
CA GLY A 81 13.49 1.10 -9.45
C GLY A 81 14.71 1.56 -10.23
N MET A 82 15.52 2.41 -9.61
CA MET A 82 16.77 2.94 -10.14
C MET A 82 17.96 2.24 -9.50
N ILE A 83 19.02 2.07 -10.28
CA ILE A 83 20.33 1.59 -9.86
C ILE A 83 21.34 2.70 -10.12
N LEU A 84 22.21 2.94 -9.14
CA LEU A 84 23.29 3.91 -9.20
C LEU A 84 24.60 3.23 -8.80
N THR A 85 25.61 3.33 -9.65
CA THR A 85 26.93 2.72 -9.39
C THR A 85 28.05 3.74 -9.53
N GLY A 86 29.05 3.67 -8.64
CA GLY A 86 30.24 4.51 -8.75
C GLY A 86 31.13 4.16 -9.95
N THR A 87 31.18 2.88 -10.34
CA THR A 87 31.82 2.41 -11.57
C THR A 87 30.81 2.29 -12.71
N PRO A 88 31.23 2.30 -13.98
CA PRO A 88 30.32 2.11 -15.11
C PRO A 88 29.52 0.81 -14.99
N LEU A 89 28.22 0.87 -15.23
CA LEU A 89 27.28 -0.26 -15.12
C LEU A 89 27.70 -1.43 -15.98
N THR A 90 28.15 -1.17 -17.21
CA THR A 90 28.61 -2.17 -18.19
C THR A 90 29.79 -3.01 -17.72
N SER A 91 30.52 -2.57 -16.69
CA SER A 91 31.59 -3.37 -16.07
C SER A 91 31.08 -4.54 -15.22
N ARG A 92 29.80 -4.53 -14.82
CA ARG A 92 29.21 -5.50 -13.90
C ARG A 92 27.85 -6.04 -14.35
N LEU A 93 27.10 -5.25 -15.10
CA LEU A 93 25.71 -5.53 -15.45
C LEU A 93 25.50 -5.35 -16.95
N PRO A 94 24.82 -6.29 -17.62
CA PRO A 94 24.32 -6.05 -18.97
C PRO A 94 23.20 -5.01 -18.94
N THR A 95 23.31 -4.03 -19.84
CA THR A 95 22.35 -2.93 -20.00
C THR A 95 21.78 -2.91 -21.41
N GLU A 96 20.54 -2.46 -21.55
CA GLU A 96 19.90 -2.20 -22.84
C GLU A 96 19.15 -0.87 -22.82
N PRO A 97 18.90 -0.25 -23.98
CA PRO A 97 18.04 0.93 -24.08
C PRO A 97 16.64 0.63 -23.54
N ALA A 98 16.12 1.53 -22.71
CA ALA A 98 14.73 1.47 -22.27
C ALA A 98 13.78 1.92 -23.39
N THR A 99 12.48 1.64 -23.24
CA THR A 99 11.45 2.08 -24.20
C THR A 99 11.35 3.60 -24.30
N MET A 100 11.65 4.32 -23.20
CA MET A 100 11.70 5.78 -23.18
C MET A 100 13.07 6.26 -23.66
N PRO A 101 13.15 7.28 -24.53
CA PRO A 101 14.41 7.88 -24.96
C PRO A 101 15.27 8.31 -23.77
N ASP A 102 16.60 8.26 -23.96
CA ASP A 102 17.61 8.70 -23.00
C ASP A 102 17.59 7.98 -21.66
N ARG A 103 17.13 6.72 -21.66
CA ARG A 103 17.13 5.85 -20.48
C ARG A 103 17.67 4.48 -20.83
N VAL A 104 18.32 3.86 -19.85
CA VAL A 104 18.81 2.48 -19.94
C VAL A 104 18.23 1.64 -18.80
N VAL A 105 18.11 0.34 -19.05
CA VAL A 105 17.64 -0.66 -18.08
C VAL A 105 18.68 -1.76 -17.94
N VAL A 106 18.94 -2.22 -16.72
CA VAL A 106 19.75 -3.42 -16.45
C VAL A 106 18.88 -4.65 -16.64
N GLN A 107 19.41 -5.72 -17.24
CA GLN A 107 18.62 -6.93 -17.54
C GLN A 107 18.30 -7.78 -16.31
N TRP A 108 18.81 -7.39 -15.13
CA TRP A 108 18.57 -8.09 -13.87
C TRP A 108 17.34 -7.54 -13.16
N ASP A 109 16.61 -8.46 -12.53
CA ASP A 109 15.47 -8.11 -11.70
C ASP A 109 15.90 -7.69 -10.29
N LYS A 110 14.92 -7.26 -9.49
CA LYS A 110 15.16 -6.77 -8.12
C LYS A 110 15.91 -7.80 -7.28
N GLU A 111 15.49 -9.05 -7.32
CA GLU A 111 16.03 -10.13 -6.47
C GLU A 111 17.50 -10.39 -6.83
N SER A 112 17.79 -10.49 -8.13
CA SER A 112 19.17 -10.67 -8.63
C SER A 112 20.09 -9.48 -8.31
N LEU A 113 19.56 -8.25 -8.37
CA LEU A 113 20.33 -7.06 -8.03
C LEU A 113 20.66 -7.01 -6.53
N GLU A 114 19.70 -7.39 -5.67
CA GLU A 114 19.89 -7.46 -4.22
C GLU A 114 20.91 -8.55 -3.84
N ASP A 115 20.83 -9.73 -4.46
CA ASP A 115 21.80 -10.82 -4.27
C ASP A 115 23.22 -10.43 -4.69
N ALA A 116 23.33 -9.57 -5.72
CA ALA A 116 24.61 -9.01 -6.16
C ALA A 116 25.14 -7.86 -5.28
N GLY A 117 24.43 -7.52 -4.20
CA GLY A 117 24.80 -6.43 -3.29
C GLY A 117 24.65 -5.04 -3.88
N LEU A 118 23.83 -4.88 -4.92
CA LEU A 118 23.58 -3.59 -5.55
C LEU A 118 22.40 -2.88 -4.89
N VAL A 119 22.60 -1.60 -4.60
CA VAL A 119 21.57 -0.77 -3.97
C VAL A 119 20.60 -0.26 -5.03
N LYS A 120 19.33 -0.63 -4.84
CA LYS A 120 18.19 -0.15 -5.61
C LYS A 120 17.48 0.99 -4.86
N ILE A 121 17.16 2.06 -5.58
CA ILE A 121 16.38 3.19 -5.08
C ILE A 121 15.06 3.26 -5.85
N ASP A 122 13.92 3.18 -5.17
CA ASP A 122 12.62 3.33 -5.81
C ASP A 122 12.18 4.80 -5.84
N LEU A 123 12.05 5.34 -7.05
CA LEU A 123 11.46 6.65 -7.33
C LEU A 123 10.01 6.47 -7.78
N LEU A 124 9.09 6.59 -6.83
CA LEU A 124 7.65 6.39 -7.06
C LEU A 124 6.92 7.73 -7.18
N GLY A 125 5.98 7.81 -8.12
CA GLY A 125 5.07 8.93 -8.26
C GLY A 125 3.81 8.73 -7.42
N LEU A 126 3.62 9.54 -6.39
CA LEU A 126 2.39 9.56 -5.58
C LEU A 126 1.63 10.86 -5.84
N ARG A 127 0.55 10.80 -6.62
CA ARG A 127 -0.21 12.00 -7.04
C ARG A 127 -0.78 12.81 -5.87
N MET A 128 -1.05 12.15 -4.74
CA MET A 128 -1.49 12.84 -3.53
C MET A 128 -0.45 13.85 -3.02
N LEU A 129 0.85 13.57 -3.16
CA LEU A 129 1.88 14.53 -2.80
C LEU A 129 1.79 15.79 -3.66
N SER A 130 1.54 15.62 -4.97
CA SER A 130 1.34 16.74 -5.88
C SER A 130 0.08 17.54 -5.51
N ALA A 131 -1.04 16.87 -5.23
CA ALA A 131 -2.28 17.55 -4.84
C ALA A 131 -2.16 18.31 -3.51
N VAL A 132 -1.53 17.70 -2.50
CA VAL A 132 -1.28 18.35 -1.21
C VAL A 132 -0.34 19.54 -1.38
N SER A 133 0.72 19.40 -2.20
CA SER A 133 1.65 20.49 -2.49
C SER A 133 0.99 21.65 -3.26
N GLU A 134 0.15 21.35 -4.27
CA GLU A 134 -0.59 22.37 -5.02
C GLU A 134 -1.57 23.11 -4.10
N ALA A 135 -2.34 22.38 -3.29
CA ALA A 135 -3.26 22.99 -2.34
C ALA A 135 -2.54 23.88 -1.31
N ALA A 136 -1.40 23.46 -0.77
CA ALA A 136 -0.60 24.27 0.14
C ALA A 136 -0.02 25.53 -0.53
N HIS A 137 0.36 25.44 -1.80
CA HIS A 137 0.82 26.58 -2.59
C HIS A 137 -0.30 27.60 -2.80
N GLU A 138 -1.50 27.14 -3.19
CA GLU A 138 -2.67 27.99 -3.41
C GLU A 138 -3.09 28.80 -2.18
N VAL A 139 -2.86 28.25 -0.98
CA VAL A 139 -3.18 28.93 0.29
C VAL A 139 -2.12 29.97 0.69
N GLY A 140 -0.94 29.96 0.08
CA GLY A 140 0.15 30.90 0.37
C GLY A 140 1.42 30.26 0.92
N VAL A 141 1.75 29.04 0.47
CA VAL A 141 2.94 28.27 0.87
C VAL A 141 2.92 27.97 2.37
N ILE A 142 1.92 27.20 2.79
CA ILE A 142 1.91 26.62 4.14
C ILE A 142 2.96 25.53 4.21
N ASP A 143 3.85 25.61 5.21
CA ASP A 143 4.69 24.49 5.58
C ASP A 143 3.84 23.44 6.32
N LEU A 144 3.44 22.41 5.58
CA LEU A 144 2.62 21.32 6.10
C LEU A 144 3.33 20.44 7.13
N GLU A 145 4.64 20.61 7.34
CA GLU A 145 5.36 19.96 8.44
C GLU A 145 5.14 20.69 9.78
N THR A 146 4.64 21.94 9.73
CA THR A 146 4.44 22.78 10.93
C THR A 146 3.00 22.78 11.44
N ILE A 147 2.06 22.12 10.75
CA ILE A 147 0.67 22.04 11.21
C ILE A 147 0.60 21.28 12.56
N PRO A 148 -0.19 21.74 13.54
CA PRO A 148 -0.34 21.04 14.81
C PRO A 148 -0.81 19.60 14.58
N PRO A 149 -0.20 18.57 15.19
CA PRO A 149 -0.53 17.17 14.95
C PRO A 149 -1.76 16.66 15.75
N ASP A 150 -2.31 17.49 16.63
CA ASP A 150 -3.34 17.16 17.62
C ASP A 150 -4.64 17.97 17.44
N ASP A 151 -4.92 18.45 16.22
CA ASP A 151 -6.10 19.27 15.94
C ASP A 151 -7.41 18.47 16.03
N PRO A 152 -8.28 18.76 17.02
CA PRO A 152 -9.50 17.98 17.24
C PRO A 152 -10.49 18.06 16.08
N GLU A 153 -10.52 19.16 15.32
CA GLU A 153 -11.46 19.32 14.19
C GLU A 153 -11.07 18.42 13.00
N VAL A 154 -9.77 18.16 12.83
CA VAL A 154 -9.27 17.23 11.81
C VAL A 154 -9.62 15.80 12.20
N TYR A 155 -9.39 15.42 13.46
CA TYR A 155 -9.75 14.10 13.97
C TYR A 155 -11.26 13.85 13.92
N GLU A 156 -12.09 14.85 14.25
CA GLU A 156 -13.55 14.75 14.18
C GLU A 156 -14.04 14.56 12.73
N LEU A 157 -13.45 15.28 11.77
CA LEU A 157 -13.73 15.10 10.34
C LEU A 157 -13.42 13.66 9.88
N ILE A 158 -12.32 13.09 10.36
CA ILE A 158 -11.97 11.70 10.05
C ILE A 158 -12.90 10.73 10.78
N ALA A 159 -13.20 10.97 12.06
CA ALA A 159 -14.06 10.13 12.89
C ALA A 159 -15.49 10.00 12.34
N ARG A 160 -16.06 11.09 11.82
CA ARG A 160 -17.37 11.06 11.14
C ARG A 160 -17.35 10.43 9.74
N ALA A 161 -16.21 9.89 9.32
CA ALA A 161 -15.98 9.33 7.99
C ALA A 161 -16.21 10.31 6.83
N ASP A 162 -15.97 11.60 7.05
CA ASP A 162 -16.02 12.63 6.00
C ASP A 162 -14.69 12.72 5.25
N THR A 163 -14.30 11.59 4.69
CA THR A 163 -12.95 11.36 4.17
C THR A 163 -12.88 11.26 2.66
N VAL A 164 -13.93 11.62 1.92
CA VAL A 164 -13.87 11.69 0.45
C VAL A 164 -12.72 12.60 0.01
N GLY A 165 -11.80 12.07 -0.79
CA GLY A 165 -10.58 12.76 -1.24
C GLY A 165 -9.41 12.72 -0.25
N VAL A 166 -9.62 12.31 1.00
CA VAL A 166 -8.58 12.21 2.03
C VAL A 166 -7.77 10.94 1.80
N PHE A 167 -6.44 11.08 1.79
CA PHE A 167 -5.53 10.01 1.43
C PHE A 167 -5.74 8.74 2.28
N GLN A 168 -5.71 7.55 1.67
CA GLN A 168 -5.81 6.21 2.30
C GLN A 168 -7.10 5.87 3.07
N VAL A 169 -7.82 6.85 3.61
CA VAL A 169 -8.98 6.64 4.49
C VAL A 169 -10.33 6.96 3.82
N GLU A 170 -10.34 7.14 2.50
CA GLU A 170 -11.54 7.49 1.71
C GLU A 170 -12.37 6.29 1.22
N SER A 171 -11.85 5.06 1.34
CA SER A 171 -12.54 3.87 0.83
C SER A 171 -13.80 3.55 1.65
N ARG A 172 -14.76 2.82 1.05
CA ARG A 172 -16.00 2.41 1.75
C ARG A 172 -15.72 1.61 3.03
N ALA A 173 -14.73 0.70 2.99
CA ALA A 173 -14.36 -0.11 4.15
C ALA A 173 -13.77 0.75 5.27
N GLN A 174 -12.96 1.76 4.93
CA GLN A 174 -12.47 2.73 5.91
C GLN A 174 -13.62 3.56 6.48
N ALA A 175 -14.48 4.11 5.63
CA ALA A 175 -15.61 4.93 6.06
C ALA A 175 -16.59 4.20 7.02
N GLN A 176 -16.69 2.87 6.94
CA GLN A 176 -17.47 2.07 7.90
C GLN A 176 -16.77 1.89 9.26
N VAL A 177 -15.44 1.92 9.28
CA VAL A 177 -14.65 1.64 10.47
C VAL A 177 -14.28 2.91 11.23
N LEU A 178 -14.00 4.03 10.55
CA LEU A 178 -13.61 5.29 11.21
C LEU A 178 -14.60 5.73 12.31
N PRO A 179 -15.94 5.64 12.13
CA PRO A 179 -16.89 6.01 13.19
C PRO A 179 -16.89 5.06 14.39
N GLN A 180 -16.38 3.85 14.24
CA GLN A 180 -16.17 2.91 15.36
C GLN A 180 -14.79 3.08 15.99
N LEU A 181 -13.79 3.42 15.17
CA LEU A 181 -12.42 3.65 15.60
C LEU A 181 -12.31 4.91 16.46
N GLN A 182 -13.04 5.97 16.09
CA GLN A 182 -13.01 7.29 16.74
C GLN A 182 -11.56 7.75 16.95
N PRO A 183 -10.81 8.02 15.86
CA PRO A 183 -9.43 8.46 15.97
C PRO A 183 -9.36 9.82 16.66
N THR A 184 -8.47 9.97 17.65
CA THR A 184 -8.29 11.21 18.43
C THR A 184 -6.83 11.65 18.51
N GLN A 185 -5.91 10.86 17.95
CA GLN A 185 -4.48 11.10 17.96
C GLN A 185 -3.82 10.44 16.75
N PHE A 186 -2.58 10.81 16.46
CA PHE A 186 -1.85 10.40 15.27
C PHE A 186 -1.72 8.87 15.16
N GLU A 187 -1.45 8.19 16.28
CA GLU A 187 -1.33 6.73 16.35
C GLU A 187 -2.60 6.01 15.88
N ASP A 188 -3.78 6.60 16.08
CA ASP A 188 -5.04 6.00 15.63
C ASP A 188 -5.13 6.00 14.09
N LEU A 189 -4.54 6.99 13.41
CA LEU A 189 -4.43 7.01 11.95
C LEU A 189 -3.49 5.90 11.46
N VAL A 190 -2.36 5.73 12.13
CA VAL A 190 -1.40 4.64 11.85
C VAL A 190 -2.10 3.27 11.95
N VAL A 191 -2.94 3.09 12.98
CA VAL A 191 -3.75 1.89 13.14
C VAL A 191 -4.82 1.76 12.04
N SER A 192 -5.57 2.82 11.73
CA SER A 192 -6.61 2.82 10.68
C SER A 192 -6.10 2.32 9.34
N ILE A 193 -4.96 2.85 8.88
CA ILE A 193 -4.33 2.47 7.61
C ILE A 193 -3.93 1.00 7.62
N SER A 194 -3.52 0.51 8.78
CA SER A 194 -3.01 -0.85 8.94
C SER A 194 -4.13 -1.88 9.10
N LEU A 195 -5.24 -1.50 9.72
CA LEU A 195 -6.34 -2.39 10.12
C LEU A 195 -7.22 -2.81 8.93
N ILE A 196 -7.47 -1.91 7.97
CA ILE A 196 -8.36 -2.18 6.83
C ILE A 196 -7.56 -2.67 5.64
N ARG A 197 -7.07 -3.90 5.77
CA ARG A 197 -6.29 -4.61 4.75
C ARG A 197 -6.73 -6.07 4.68
N PRO A 198 -6.54 -6.78 3.56
CA PRO A 198 -6.98 -8.17 3.40
C PRO A 198 -6.55 -9.09 4.54
N GLY A 199 -5.34 -8.90 5.07
CA GLY A 199 -4.79 -9.72 6.15
C GLY A 199 -5.47 -9.59 7.49
N PRO A 200 -5.47 -8.40 8.11
CA PRO A 200 -6.17 -8.21 9.38
C PRO A 200 -7.66 -8.59 9.31
N VAL A 201 -8.31 -8.41 8.16
CA VAL A 201 -9.69 -8.86 7.93
C VAL A 201 -9.77 -10.39 7.95
N GLN A 202 -8.90 -11.10 7.22
CA GLN A 202 -8.87 -12.56 7.19
C GLN A 202 -8.37 -13.19 8.50
N GLY A 203 -7.47 -12.53 9.20
CA GLY A 203 -6.94 -12.92 10.51
C GLY A 203 -7.87 -12.59 11.67
N ASN A 204 -9.10 -12.11 11.40
CA ASN A 204 -10.10 -11.71 12.39
C ASN A 204 -9.54 -10.73 13.45
N MET A 205 -8.68 -9.81 13.04
CA MET A 205 -8.00 -8.84 13.89
C MET A 205 -8.80 -7.53 14.05
N VAL A 206 -9.59 -7.18 13.03
CA VAL A 206 -10.39 -5.94 12.97
C VAL A 206 -11.45 -5.90 14.08
N HIS A 207 -12.28 -6.94 14.19
CA HIS A 207 -13.37 -6.96 15.15
C HIS A 207 -12.90 -6.93 16.62
N PRO A 208 -11.90 -7.73 17.06
CA PRO A 208 -11.37 -7.61 18.42
C PRO A 208 -10.84 -6.22 18.73
N TYR A 209 -10.09 -5.61 17.81
CA TYR A 209 -9.58 -4.25 18.00
C TYR A 209 -10.72 -3.25 18.22
N LEU A 210 -11.72 -3.23 17.33
CA LEU A 210 -12.84 -2.29 17.42
C LEU A 210 -13.70 -2.50 18.66
N ARG A 211 -14.01 -3.74 19.04
CA ARG A 211 -14.77 -4.02 20.28
C ARG A 211 -14.04 -3.52 21.52
N ARG A 212 -12.72 -3.67 21.56
CA ARG A 212 -11.89 -3.14 22.66
C ARG A 212 -11.83 -1.62 22.66
N ARG A 213 -11.69 -1.01 21.48
CA ARG A 213 -11.72 0.45 21.31
C ARG A 213 -13.05 1.04 21.80
N LEU A 214 -14.16 0.39 21.45
CA LEU A 214 -15.52 0.74 21.88
C LEU A 214 -15.84 0.32 23.32
N LYS A 215 -14.88 -0.26 24.06
CA LYS A 215 -15.04 -0.76 25.44
C LYS A 215 -16.13 -1.82 25.60
N LEU A 216 -16.52 -2.49 24.51
CA LEU A 216 -17.43 -3.64 24.51
C LEU A 216 -16.74 -4.93 24.99
N GLU A 217 -15.41 -4.95 24.93
CA GLU A 217 -14.55 -6.03 25.42
C GLU A 217 -13.38 -5.41 26.21
N PRO A 218 -13.00 -5.93 27.39
CA PRO A 218 -11.79 -5.47 28.07
C PRO A 218 -10.55 -5.81 27.25
N VAL A 219 -9.54 -4.94 27.27
CA VAL A 219 -8.25 -5.24 26.66
C VAL A 219 -7.62 -6.42 27.40
N ARG A 220 -7.29 -7.47 26.66
CA ARG A 220 -6.63 -8.67 27.18
C ARG A 220 -5.40 -8.99 26.34
N TYR A 221 -4.34 -9.40 27.04
CA TYR A 221 -3.11 -9.92 26.45
C TYR A 221 -3.03 -11.41 26.72
N PHE A 222 -2.46 -12.18 25.79
CA PHE A 222 -2.24 -13.61 26.03
C PHE A 222 -1.32 -13.86 27.22
N HIS A 223 -0.36 -12.95 27.46
CA HIS A 223 0.59 -13.01 28.57
C HIS A 223 1.00 -11.59 29.00
N PRO A 224 1.26 -11.30 30.28
CA PRO A 224 1.69 -9.97 30.75
C PRO A 224 2.92 -9.41 30.02
N LEU A 225 3.87 -10.28 29.64
CA LEU A 225 5.06 -9.88 28.88
C LEU A 225 4.74 -9.26 27.50
N LEU A 226 3.53 -9.45 26.97
CA LEU A 226 3.13 -8.90 25.68
C LEU A 226 2.49 -7.51 25.78
N GLU A 227 2.12 -7.07 26.98
CA GLU A 227 1.48 -5.78 27.18
C GLU A 227 2.32 -4.61 26.63
N PRO A 228 3.63 -4.50 26.92
CA PRO A 228 4.45 -3.39 26.39
C PRO A 228 4.49 -3.35 24.85
N ALA A 229 4.42 -4.52 24.20
CA ALA A 229 4.46 -4.64 22.75
C ALA A 229 3.10 -4.31 22.10
N LEU A 230 2.01 -4.68 22.75
CA LEU A 230 0.66 -4.68 22.15
C LEU A 230 -0.29 -3.65 22.77
N ARG A 231 0.14 -2.86 23.77
CA ARG A 231 -0.67 -1.81 24.41
C ARG A 231 -1.26 -0.85 23.39
N GLU A 232 -0.43 -0.37 22.48
CA GLU A 232 -0.81 0.59 21.43
C GLU A 232 -1.88 0.05 20.47
N THR A 233 -1.96 -1.27 20.30
CA THR A 233 -2.93 -1.94 19.41
C THR A 233 -3.97 -2.75 20.19
N LEU A 234 -4.21 -2.40 21.45
CA LEU A 234 -5.24 -3.02 22.29
C LEU A 234 -5.14 -4.56 22.33
N GLY A 235 -3.91 -5.10 22.38
CA GLY A 235 -3.66 -6.54 22.46
C GLY A 235 -3.70 -7.28 21.11
N VAL A 236 -3.76 -6.58 19.97
CA VAL A 236 -3.77 -7.17 18.62
C VAL A 236 -2.40 -7.02 17.97
N ILE A 237 -1.88 -8.07 17.33
CA ILE A 237 -0.63 -8.01 16.57
C ILE A 237 -0.94 -7.43 15.19
N LEU A 238 -0.51 -6.20 14.94
CA LEU A 238 -0.82 -5.44 13.72
C LEU A 238 0.44 -5.05 12.92
N PHE A 239 1.57 -4.84 13.59
CA PHE A 239 2.79 -4.32 12.96
C PHE A 239 3.93 -5.35 12.91
N GLN A 240 4.82 -5.23 11.93
CA GLN A 240 6.07 -6.02 11.87
C GLN A 240 6.94 -5.80 13.11
N GLU A 241 7.02 -4.58 13.59
CA GLU A 241 7.78 -4.21 14.78
C GLU A 241 7.22 -4.88 16.04
N GLN A 242 5.91 -5.16 16.07
CA GLN A 242 5.29 -5.91 17.15
C GLN A 242 5.68 -7.39 17.09
N VAL A 243 5.76 -8.01 15.92
CA VAL A 243 6.29 -9.38 15.77
C VAL A 243 7.67 -9.49 16.40
N LEU A 244 8.56 -8.55 16.08
CA LEU A 244 9.93 -8.53 16.64
C LEU A 244 9.90 -8.41 18.18
N LYS A 245 9.07 -7.51 18.72
CA LYS A 245 8.88 -7.35 20.16
C LYS A 245 8.31 -8.61 20.81
N VAL A 246 7.29 -9.24 20.23
CA VAL A 246 6.68 -10.48 20.74
C VAL A 246 7.70 -11.64 20.73
N ALA A 247 8.46 -11.79 19.64
CA ALA A 247 9.49 -12.81 19.52
C ALA A 247 10.60 -12.63 20.57
N ARG A 248 11.01 -11.40 20.84
CA ARG A 248 11.96 -11.07 21.89
C ARG A 248 11.36 -11.29 23.28
N ASP A 249 10.22 -10.66 23.56
CA ASP A 249 9.65 -10.50 24.91
C ASP A 249 9.07 -11.81 25.44
N LEU A 250 8.40 -12.60 24.59
CA LEU A 250 7.88 -13.91 24.96
C LEU A 250 8.77 -15.06 24.47
N GLY A 251 9.21 -15.03 23.21
CA GLY A 251 9.98 -16.14 22.62
C GLY A 251 11.47 -16.15 23.00
N GLY A 252 11.99 -15.11 23.66
CA GLY A 252 13.40 -15.02 24.04
C GLY A 252 14.37 -14.87 22.87
N PHE A 253 13.88 -14.52 21.68
CA PHE A 253 14.73 -14.42 20.48
C PHE A 253 15.74 -13.28 20.58
N THR A 254 16.95 -13.54 20.10
CA THR A 254 17.95 -12.50 19.81
C THR A 254 17.48 -11.60 18.66
N PRO A 255 18.03 -10.39 18.49
CA PRO A 255 17.71 -9.52 17.35
C PRO A 255 17.86 -10.22 15.99
N GLY A 256 18.91 -11.04 15.82
CA GLY A 256 19.13 -11.80 14.58
C GLY A 256 18.06 -12.85 14.33
N GLN A 257 17.67 -13.62 15.35
CA GLN A 257 16.58 -14.60 15.24
C GLN A 257 15.23 -13.92 14.97
N GLY A 258 14.97 -12.78 15.61
CA GLY A 258 13.78 -11.98 15.36
C GLY A 258 13.70 -11.51 13.90
N GLU A 259 14.81 -11.05 13.33
CA GLU A 259 14.87 -10.63 11.93
C GLU A 259 14.67 -11.82 10.97
N LEU A 260 15.25 -12.99 11.26
CA LEU A 260 15.00 -14.20 10.47
C LEU A 260 13.51 -14.60 10.48
N LEU A 261 12.86 -14.54 11.64
CA LEU A 261 11.42 -14.77 11.75
C LEU A 261 10.61 -13.73 10.95
N ARG A 262 10.99 -12.44 11.02
CA ARG A 262 10.32 -11.38 10.25
C ARG A 262 10.45 -11.60 8.74
N ARG A 263 11.62 -12.01 8.26
CA ARG A 263 11.84 -12.37 6.85
C ARG A 263 11.01 -13.59 6.44
N ALA A 264 10.91 -14.60 7.29
CA ALA A 264 10.09 -15.78 7.05
C ALA A 264 8.60 -15.43 6.83
N LEU A 265 8.06 -14.46 7.59
CA LEU A 265 6.69 -13.97 7.44
C LEU A 265 6.41 -13.28 6.10
N GLY A 266 7.43 -12.77 5.42
CA GLY A 266 7.35 -12.11 4.12
C GLY A 266 7.71 -13.00 2.93
N SER A 267 7.99 -14.28 3.15
CA SER A 267 8.41 -15.22 2.10
C SER A 267 7.24 -15.66 1.20
N LYS A 268 7.55 -16.35 0.09
CA LYS A 268 6.53 -16.92 -0.82
C LYS A 268 5.65 -17.99 -0.13
N SER A 269 6.18 -18.66 0.90
CA SER A 269 5.48 -19.68 1.70
C SER A 269 5.61 -19.38 3.21
N PRO A 270 4.92 -18.34 3.74
CA PRO A 270 5.11 -17.89 5.12
C PRO A 270 4.81 -18.96 6.17
N LEU A 271 3.80 -19.81 5.94
CA LEU A 271 3.36 -20.82 6.90
C LEU A 271 4.46 -21.87 7.16
N GLU A 272 5.11 -22.36 6.11
CA GLU A 272 6.18 -23.35 6.20
C GLU A 272 7.45 -22.72 6.78
N ALA A 273 7.85 -21.54 6.28
CA ALA A 273 9.04 -20.85 6.72
C ALA A 273 8.99 -20.48 8.21
N VAL A 274 7.83 -20.01 8.69
CA VAL A 274 7.65 -19.65 10.10
C VAL A 274 7.59 -20.88 10.99
N ALA A 275 7.06 -22.03 10.52
CA ALA A 275 6.94 -23.24 11.33
C ALA A 275 8.29 -23.73 11.90
N GLY A 276 9.40 -23.48 11.20
CA GLY A 276 10.74 -23.82 11.68
C GLY A 276 11.17 -23.10 12.97
N PHE A 277 10.51 -22.00 13.34
CA PHE A 277 10.80 -21.24 14.56
C PHE A 277 9.97 -21.70 15.79
N ALA A 278 9.03 -22.64 15.61
CA ALA A 278 8.08 -23.02 16.65
C ALA A 278 8.76 -23.57 17.91
N ALA A 279 9.68 -24.53 17.75
CA ALA A 279 10.35 -25.18 18.87
C ALA A 279 11.13 -24.17 19.72
N ALA A 280 11.98 -23.36 19.08
CA ALA A 280 12.76 -22.32 19.76
C ALA A 280 11.87 -21.28 20.47
N PHE A 281 10.76 -20.88 19.84
CA PHE A 281 9.84 -19.91 20.43
C PHE A 281 9.16 -20.47 21.69
N LEU A 282 8.68 -21.72 21.64
CA LEU A 282 8.01 -22.37 22.75
C LEU A 282 8.97 -22.62 23.92
N GLU A 283 10.21 -23.03 23.62
CA GLU A 283 11.25 -23.22 24.63
C GLU A 283 11.59 -21.90 25.34
N GLY A 284 11.84 -20.83 24.57
CA GLY A 284 12.11 -19.51 25.14
C GLY A 284 10.92 -18.95 25.94
N ALA A 285 9.69 -19.22 25.51
CA ALA A 285 8.49 -18.85 26.27
C ALA A 285 8.38 -19.61 27.59
N ALA A 286 8.71 -20.89 27.60
CA ALA A 286 8.73 -21.70 28.83
C ALA A 286 9.78 -21.17 29.82
N GLN A 287 10.99 -20.82 29.35
CA GLN A 287 12.04 -20.20 30.18
C GLN A 287 11.61 -18.86 30.79
N LYS A 288 10.68 -18.16 30.14
CA LYS A 288 10.08 -16.89 30.62
C LYS A 288 8.82 -17.08 31.46
N GLY A 289 8.47 -18.31 31.81
CA GLY A 289 7.35 -18.63 32.68
C GLY A 289 5.98 -18.61 32.00
N ALA A 290 5.92 -18.58 30.67
CA ALA A 290 4.65 -18.64 29.95
C ALA A 290 4.15 -20.09 29.81
N PRO A 291 2.87 -20.38 30.09
CA PRO A 291 2.29 -21.70 29.87
C PRO A 291 2.40 -22.11 28.40
N LEU A 292 2.67 -23.39 28.14
CA LEU A 292 2.83 -23.94 26.78
C LEU A 292 1.62 -23.63 25.89
N GLU A 293 0.41 -23.76 26.42
CA GLU A 293 -0.83 -23.45 25.70
C GLU A 293 -0.89 -21.98 25.27
N THR A 294 -0.48 -21.07 26.15
CA THR A 294 -0.41 -19.63 25.87
C THR A 294 0.63 -19.33 24.79
N ALA A 295 1.83 -19.91 24.91
CA ALA A 295 2.90 -19.74 23.93
C ALA A 295 2.49 -20.27 22.54
N ALA A 296 1.82 -21.44 22.49
CA ALA A 296 1.31 -22.02 21.25
C ALA A 296 0.23 -21.15 20.58
N LYS A 297 -0.67 -20.55 21.38
CA LYS A 297 -1.67 -19.59 20.88
C LYS A 297 -1.02 -18.35 20.28
N VAL A 298 -0.02 -17.78 20.97
CA VAL A 298 0.72 -16.60 20.48
C VAL A 298 1.49 -16.91 19.20
N PHE A 299 2.18 -18.05 19.15
CA PHE A 299 2.91 -18.47 17.96
C PHE A 299 1.96 -18.72 16.76
N THR A 300 0.77 -19.26 17.03
CA THR A 300 -0.27 -19.41 16.00
C THR A 300 -0.76 -18.07 15.47
N ALA A 301 -0.93 -17.07 16.35
CA ALA A 301 -1.26 -15.71 15.94
C ALA A 301 -0.14 -15.06 15.09
N LEU A 302 1.14 -15.31 15.42
CA LEU A 302 2.28 -14.88 14.59
C LEU A 302 2.27 -15.54 13.21
N LYS A 303 1.98 -16.84 13.11
CA LYS A 303 1.84 -17.53 11.81
C LYS A 303 0.72 -16.94 10.96
N ALA A 304 -0.43 -16.68 11.57
CA ALA A 304 -1.60 -16.09 10.88
C ALA A 304 -1.34 -14.66 10.37
N PHE A 305 -0.34 -13.98 10.92
CA PHE A 305 0.11 -12.66 10.45
C PHE A 305 0.99 -12.73 9.19
N GLY A 306 1.53 -13.91 8.85
CA GLY A 306 2.36 -14.13 7.66
C GLY A 306 1.62 -13.80 6.36
N GLY A 307 2.30 -13.11 5.44
CA GLY A 307 1.72 -12.64 4.17
C GLY A 307 1.02 -11.27 4.22
N TYR A 308 0.73 -10.74 5.41
CA TYR A 308 -0.01 -9.48 5.56
C TYR A 308 0.61 -8.46 6.50
N SER A 309 1.84 -8.75 6.94
CA SER A 309 2.59 -7.87 7.81
C SER A 309 2.74 -6.46 7.23
N PHE A 310 2.59 -5.44 8.08
CA PHE A 310 2.78 -4.05 7.69
C PHE A 310 3.84 -3.37 8.57
N PRO A 311 4.83 -2.70 7.96
CA PRO A 311 5.77 -1.87 8.73
C PRO A 311 5.04 -0.68 9.35
N LYS A 312 5.15 -0.50 10.66
CA LYS A 312 4.58 0.64 11.38
C LYS A 312 5.17 1.96 10.87
N SER A 313 6.48 1.98 10.57
CA SER A 313 7.15 3.15 10.00
C SER A 313 6.52 3.61 8.68
N HIS A 314 6.18 2.67 7.79
CA HIS A 314 5.49 2.98 6.54
C HIS A 314 4.06 3.47 6.78
N ALA A 315 3.33 2.83 7.70
CA ALA A 315 2.00 3.28 8.13
C ALA A 315 2.03 4.72 8.66
N ALA A 316 3.03 5.04 9.49
CA ALA A 316 3.22 6.37 10.07
C ALA A 316 3.53 7.42 8.98
N ALA A 317 4.41 7.10 8.03
CA ALA A 317 4.69 8.00 6.91
C ALA A 317 3.42 8.31 6.09
N PHE A 318 2.54 7.33 5.90
CA PHE A 318 1.27 7.55 5.18
C PHE A 318 0.25 8.31 6.04
N ALA A 319 0.24 8.10 7.36
CA ALA A 319 -0.62 8.83 8.29
C ALA A 319 -0.35 10.34 8.27
N VAL A 320 0.89 10.78 8.00
CA VAL A 320 1.20 12.21 7.77
C VAL A 320 0.36 12.77 6.62
N LEU A 321 0.30 12.06 5.48
CA LEU A 321 -0.51 12.50 4.34
C LEU A 321 -2.01 12.40 4.59
N VAL A 322 -2.47 11.42 5.38
CA VAL A 322 -3.86 11.36 5.84
C VAL A 322 -4.20 12.64 6.61
N TYR A 323 -3.35 12.99 7.58
CA TYR A 323 -3.55 14.16 8.42
C TYR A 323 -3.48 15.46 7.63
N GLN A 324 -2.44 15.67 6.81
CA GLN A 324 -2.27 16.86 5.99
C GLN A 324 -3.42 17.05 4.99
N SER A 325 -3.88 15.97 4.34
CA SER A 325 -5.00 16.05 3.41
C SER A 325 -6.34 16.32 4.11
N ALA A 326 -6.57 15.74 5.29
CA ALA A 326 -7.74 16.06 6.11
C ALA A 326 -7.70 17.49 6.66
N TRP A 327 -6.52 17.98 7.06
CA TRP A 327 -6.32 19.36 7.50
C TRP A 327 -6.61 20.37 6.39
N LEU A 328 -6.09 20.13 5.18
CA LEU A 328 -6.41 20.94 4.00
C LEU A 328 -7.90 20.87 3.66
N LYS A 329 -8.53 19.70 3.73
CA LYS A 329 -9.98 19.56 3.53
C LYS A 329 -10.77 20.37 4.56
N ARG A 330 -10.35 20.39 5.82
CA ARG A 330 -11.02 21.10 6.91
C ARG A 330 -10.90 22.63 6.78
N TYR A 331 -9.69 23.13 6.57
CA TYR A 331 -9.38 24.56 6.68
C TYR A 331 -9.26 25.29 5.35
N HIS A 332 -8.92 24.57 4.28
CA HIS A 332 -8.75 25.10 2.93
C HIS A 332 -9.46 24.24 1.86
N PRO A 333 -10.75 23.90 2.05
CA PRO A 333 -11.48 22.98 1.17
C PRO A 333 -11.45 23.39 -0.31
N ALA A 334 -11.55 24.69 -0.63
CA ALA A 334 -11.50 25.16 -2.01
C ALA A 334 -10.16 24.81 -2.70
N ALA A 335 -9.03 25.04 -2.03
CA ALA A 335 -7.71 24.66 -2.54
C ALA A 335 -7.54 23.14 -2.64
N PHE A 336 -8.01 22.42 -1.61
CA PHE A 336 -7.97 20.96 -1.56
C PHE A 336 -8.71 20.30 -2.74
N TYR A 337 -9.98 20.64 -2.97
CA TYR A 337 -10.75 20.06 -4.07
C TYR A 337 -10.22 20.50 -5.44
N THR A 338 -9.70 21.73 -5.55
CA THR A 338 -9.08 22.22 -6.79
C THR A 338 -7.89 21.35 -7.17
N ALA A 339 -6.98 21.12 -6.23
CA ALA A 339 -5.81 20.28 -6.45
C ALA A 339 -6.18 18.81 -6.74
N LEU A 340 -7.16 18.25 -6.03
CA LEU A 340 -7.65 16.90 -6.31
C LEU A 340 -8.21 16.74 -7.74
N LEU A 341 -8.88 17.78 -8.27
CA LEU A 341 -9.41 17.78 -9.63
C LEU A 341 -8.28 17.91 -10.67
N ASN A 342 -7.29 18.76 -10.40
CA ASN A 342 -6.14 18.99 -11.30
C ASN A 342 -5.22 17.76 -11.44
N HIS A 343 -5.18 16.87 -10.44
CA HIS A 343 -4.30 15.70 -10.45
C HIS A 343 -4.99 14.36 -10.82
N GLN A 344 -6.18 14.42 -11.42
CA GLN A 344 -6.88 13.23 -11.92
C GLN A 344 -6.15 12.54 -13.09
N PRO A 345 -6.36 11.22 -13.31
CA PRO A 345 -7.06 10.28 -12.44
C PRO A 345 -6.27 9.95 -11.14
N MET A 346 -6.91 10.10 -9.97
CA MET A 346 -6.34 9.69 -8.69
C MET A 346 -7.41 9.45 -7.62
N GLY A 347 -7.03 8.77 -6.54
CA GLY A 347 -7.93 8.47 -5.43
C GLY A 347 -8.98 7.40 -5.78
N PHE A 348 -9.92 7.20 -4.86
CA PHE A 348 -11.01 6.22 -5.01
C PHE A 348 -12.24 6.76 -5.76
N TRP A 349 -12.40 8.08 -5.84
CA TRP A 349 -13.64 8.71 -6.24
C TRP A 349 -13.51 9.46 -7.57
N SER A 350 -14.57 9.40 -8.38
CA SER A 350 -14.61 10.14 -9.64
C SER A 350 -14.70 11.65 -9.39
N PRO A 351 -14.31 12.48 -10.37
CA PRO A 351 -14.42 13.93 -10.27
C PRO A 351 -15.84 14.40 -9.92
N ALA A 352 -16.88 13.73 -10.44
CA ALA A 352 -18.27 14.05 -10.10
C ALA A 352 -18.59 13.85 -8.61
N VAL A 353 -18.02 12.83 -7.97
CA VAL A 353 -18.18 12.60 -6.52
C VAL A 353 -17.45 13.69 -5.73
N LEU A 354 -16.22 14.02 -6.12
CA LEU A 354 -15.43 15.10 -5.48
C LEU A 354 -16.16 16.44 -5.53
N VAL A 355 -16.76 16.78 -6.68
CA VAL A 355 -17.51 18.03 -6.87
C VAL A 355 -18.76 18.09 -5.99
N ASN A 356 -19.49 16.97 -5.87
CA ASN A 356 -20.66 16.91 -5.01
C ASN A 356 -20.28 16.95 -3.53
N ASP A 357 -19.14 16.36 -3.15
CA ASP A 357 -18.59 16.45 -1.80
C ASP A 357 -18.20 17.90 -1.49
N ALA A 358 -17.49 18.57 -2.39
CA ALA A 358 -17.15 19.99 -2.26
C ALA A 358 -18.40 20.86 -2.02
N ARG A 359 -19.48 20.64 -2.78
CA ARG A 359 -20.76 21.35 -2.58
C ARG A 359 -21.38 21.10 -1.20
N ARG A 360 -21.27 19.89 -0.65
CA ARG A 360 -21.74 19.57 0.72
C ARG A 360 -20.90 20.29 1.78
N HIS A 361 -19.65 20.58 1.47
CA HIS A 361 -18.73 21.39 2.27
C HIS A 361 -18.88 22.91 2.03
N GLY A 362 -19.97 23.34 1.40
CA GLY A 362 -20.25 24.77 1.16
C GLY A 362 -19.45 25.37 0.01
N ILE A 363 -18.68 24.57 -0.72
CA ILE A 363 -17.89 25.07 -1.85
C ILE A 363 -18.76 25.23 -3.08
N ARG A 364 -18.88 26.47 -3.55
CA ARG A 364 -19.54 26.75 -4.82
C ARG A 364 -18.63 26.33 -5.97
N VAL A 365 -19.04 25.33 -6.72
CA VAL A 365 -18.31 24.88 -7.91
C VAL A 365 -18.96 25.47 -9.17
N LEU A 366 -18.24 26.37 -9.86
CA LEU A 366 -18.72 27.07 -11.06
C LEU A 366 -18.43 26.27 -12.32
N ASN A 367 -19.37 26.25 -13.27
CA ASN A 367 -19.19 25.68 -14.60
C ASN A 367 -18.04 26.35 -15.36
N VAL A 368 -17.57 25.68 -16.41
CA VAL A 368 -16.59 26.24 -17.36
C VAL A 368 -17.16 27.50 -18.01
N ASP A 369 -16.33 28.54 -18.08
CA ASP A 369 -16.64 29.81 -18.72
C ASP A 369 -15.52 30.19 -19.69
N VAL A 370 -15.87 30.38 -20.96
CA VAL A 370 -14.89 30.68 -22.04
C VAL A 370 -14.06 31.95 -21.78
N ASN A 371 -14.59 32.90 -21.02
CA ASN A 371 -13.92 34.18 -20.74
C ASN A 371 -13.07 34.14 -19.47
N HIS A 372 -13.28 33.17 -18.58
CA HIS A 372 -12.71 33.18 -17.23
C HIS A 372 -11.95 31.91 -16.84
N SER A 373 -12.29 30.75 -17.43
CA SER A 373 -11.67 29.48 -17.09
C SER A 373 -10.27 29.36 -17.72
N GLN A 374 -9.34 28.73 -16.99
CA GLN A 374 -7.99 28.43 -17.46
C GLN A 374 -7.85 26.94 -17.83
N GLY A 375 -6.66 26.49 -18.23
CA GLY A 375 -6.35 25.08 -18.44
C GLY A 375 -6.30 24.23 -17.16
N VAL A 376 -6.48 24.83 -15.98
CA VAL A 376 -6.58 24.12 -14.70
C VAL A 376 -7.73 24.69 -13.88
N CYS A 377 -8.26 23.90 -12.94
CA CYS A 377 -9.18 24.40 -11.94
C CYS A 377 -8.45 25.43 -11.07
N THR A 378 -9.15 26.47 -10.63
CA THR A 378 -8.57 27.55 -9.81
C THR A 378 -9.50 27.89 -8.64
N PRO A 379 -8.97 28.12 -7.43
CA PRO A 379 -9.78 28.66 -6.34
C PRO A 379 -10.04 30.15 -6.59
N ARG A 380 -11.28 30.63 -6.44
CA ARG A 380 -11.57 32.07 -6.50
C ARG A 380 -11.34 32.69 -5.12
N ARG A 381 -10.40 33.62 -4.99
CA ARG A 381 -10.09 34.31 -3.72
C ARG A 381 -11.33 35.03 -3.15
N GLY A 382 -11.54 34.90 -1.83
CA GLY A 382 -12.53 35.68 -1.07
C GLY A 382 -13.94 35.09 -0.98
N HIS A 383 -14.21 33.96 -1.64
CA HIS A 383 -15.45 33.21 -1.51
C HIS A 383 -15.10 31.74 -1.51
N ASP A 384 -15.75 30.92 -0.68
CA ASP A 384 -15.66 29.45 -0.72
C ASP A 384 -16.15 28.92 -2.09
N THR A 385 -15.35 29.13 -3.14
CA THR A 385 -15.73 28.97 -4.53
C THR A 385 -14.54 28.39 -5.31
N VAL A 386 -14.81 27.29 -5.99
CA VAL A 386 -13.89 26.65 -6.94
C VAL A 386 -14.41 26.92 -8.35
N GLY A 387 -13.58 27.54 -9.19
CA GLY A 387 -13.86 27.68 -10.62
C GLY A 387 -13.33 26.47 -11.39
N PHE A 388 -14.17 25.82 -12.20
CA PHE A 388 -13.67 24.78 -13.11
C PHE A 388 -12.76 25.37 -14.19
N GLY A 389 -11.69 24.66 -14.49
CA GLY A 389 -10.87 24.89 -15.68
C GLY A 389 -11.49 24.27 -16.94
N VAL A 390 -11.09 24.76 -18.11
CA VAL A 390 -11.48 24.28 -19.45
C VAL A 390 -10.90 22.90 -19.76
N CYS A 391 -9.85 22.45 -19.06
CA CYS A 391 -9.24 21.12 -19.31
C CYS A 391 -10.04 19.92 -18.79
N PHE A 392 -11.23 20.10 -18.21
CA PHE A 392 -12.11 18.95 -17.97
C PHE A 392 -12.93 18.62 -19.22
N ALA A 393 -12.23 18.34 -20.32
CA ALA A 393 -12.75 17.59 -21.45
C ALA A 393 -11.98 16.26 -21.45
N GLY A 394 -12.59 15.25 -20.83
CA GLY A 394 -11.99 13.92 -20.78
C GLY A 394 -11.90 13.27 -22.16
N GLU A 395 -10.98 12.32 -22.26
CA GLU A 395 -11.30 10.96 -22.72
C GLU A 395 -10.83 9.96 -21.65
#